data_AF-A0A5D2YCY4-F1
#
_entry.id   AF-A0A5D2YCY4-F1
#
_cell.length_a   1.000
_cell.length_b   1.000
_cell.length_c   1.000
_cell.angle_alpha   90.00
_cell.angle_beta   90.00
_cell.angle_gamma   90.00
#
_symmetry.space_group_name_H-M   'P 1'
#
loop_
_entity.id
_entity.type
_entity.pdbx_description
1 polymer ?
#
loop_
_entity_poly.entity_id
_entity_poly.type
_entity_poly.pdbx_seq_one_letter_code
_entity_poly.pdbx_strand_id
1 'polypeptide(L)'
;MLRDCLCPCFGSQSSGDTRPDLDPVLLVSGIGGSILHSKKKLFGIEFETRVWVRILFSDMEFKKKLWSLYNPKTGYTESLDEDVEILVPDDDYGLYAIDILDPSLVIKLLHFSEVYHFHDMIDMLVGCGYKKGTSLFGYGYDFRQSNRIDKLVDGLKVKLETAYKASGGRKVTIISHSMGGLLVMCFMSLHNEVFSKYVNKWITIACPFQGAPGCINDALLTGLQFIEGFEAYFFVSRWTMHQLLVECPSVYEMLPNPYFSWKMQPQINVWRGHTEDGETSVKLESYSPIESISLFKEALRHNELDYGGNTIALPFNFSILNWAAGTRKLINNAKLPSGVCFYNIYGTSFDTPFDVCYGTETSPIADLSEICHTMPQYTYVDGDGTVPAESAMADRFEAVERVGVAATHRGLLCDQTVFKLIQKWLGIEQKIKKQSKTSKVVNASSN
;
A
#
# COMPACT_ATOMS: atom_id res chain seq x y z
N MET A 1 -11.01 -54.81 -35.16
CA MET A 1 -10.57 -56.07 -34.53
C MET A 1 -9.26 -55.79 -33.81
N LEU A 2 -9.26 -55.95 -32.48
CA LEU A 2 -8.16 -56.30 -31.54
C LEU A 2 -6.91 -55.38 -31.49
N ARG A 3 -6.61 -54.63 -30.40
CA ARG A 3 -5.98 -55.02 -29.09
C ARG A 3 -4.62 -55.72 -29.29
N ASP A 4 -3.47 -55.28 -28.75
CA ASP A 4 -3.08 -55.02 -27.35
C ASP A 4 -1.89 -54.01 -27.26
N CYS A 5 -1.81 -53.02 -26.36
CA CYS A 5 -1.56 -53.02 -24.90
C CYS A 5 -0.08 -53.24 -24.49
N LEU A 6 0.59 -52.22 -23.93
CA LEU A 6 1.58 -52.33 -22.84
C LEU A 6 1.91 -50.94 -22.22
N CYS A 7 1.91 -50.91 -20.88
CA CYS A 7 1.88 -49.76 -19.96
C CYS A 7 3.16 -48.88 -19.89
N PRO A 8 3.03 -47.64 -19.35
CA PRO A 8 4.15 -46.72 -19.13
C PRO A 8 4.91 -47.03 -17.82
N CYS A 9 6.23 -47.08 -17.89
CA CYS A 9 7.10 -47.24 -16.73
C CYS A 9 7.11 -45.97 -15.87
N PHE A 10 6.78 -46.15 -14.59
CA PHE A 10 7.01 -45.22 -13.49
C PHE A 10 8.50 -44.82 -13.44
N GLY A 11 8.78 -43.56 -13.73
CA GLY A 11 10.05 -42.94 -13.36
C GLY A 11 10.08 -42.73 -11.85
N SER A 12 10.88 -43.52 -11.15
CA SER A 12 11.20 -43.35 -9.75
C SER A 12 11.77 -41.95 -9.51
N GLN A 13 11.09 -41.18 -8.65
CA GLN A 13 11.65 -39.96 -8.08
C GLN A 13 12.94 -40.33 -7.35
N SER A 14 14.07 -39.87 -7.89
CA SER A 14 15.35 -39.93 -7.20
C SER A 14 15.25 -39.12 -5.90
N SER A 15 15.39 -39.82 -4.79
CA SER A 15 15.71 -39.30 -3.47
C SER A 15 16.87 -38.31 -3.53
N GLY A 16 16.67 -37.08 -3.05
CA GLY A 16 17.77 -36.14 -2.88
C GLY A 16 17.43 -34.65 -2.75
N ASP A 17 16.17 -34.22 -2.91
CA ASP A 17 15.85 -32.81 -2.72
C ASP A 17 15.54 -32.55 -1.23
N THR A 18 16.58 -32.24 -0.45
CA THR A 18 16.47 -31.76 0.95
C THR A 18 15.88 -30.35 0.95
N ARG A 19 14.64 -30.22 0.44
CA ARG A 19 13.92 -28.95 0.34
C ARG A 19 13.63 -28.47 1.76
N PRO A 20 13.96 -27.21 2.10
CA PRO A 20 13.45 -26.63 3.33
C PRO A 20 11.93 -26.53 3.21
N ASP A 21 11.23 -27.21 4.13
CA ASP A 21 9.78 -27.24 4.24
C ASP A 21 9.27 -25.87 4.75
N LEU A 22 9.36 -24.84 3.91
CA LEU A 22 8.98 -23.46 4.23
C LEU A 22 7.53 -23.20 3.86
N ASP A 23 6.75 -22.65 4.79
CA ASP A 23 5.39 -22.20 4.48
C ASP A 23 5.49 -21.07 3.43
N PRO A 24 4.67 -21.10 2.38
CA PRO A 24 4.73 -20.09 1.34
C PRO A 24 4.41 -18.69 1.86
N VAL A 25 5.04 -17.68 1.24
CA VAL A 25 4.87 -16.27 1.56
C VAL A 25 4.24 -15.54 0.39
N LEU A 26 3.23 -14.73 0.69
CA LEU A 26 2.63 -13.77 -0.23
C LEU A 26 2.89 -12.35 0.30
N LEU A 27 3.63 -11.56 -0.48
CA LEU A 27 3.88 -10.15 -0.21
C LEU A 27 2.75 -9.29 -0.78
N VAL A 28 2.20 -8.38 0.01
CA VAL A 28 1.11 -7.47 -0.39
C VAL A 28 1.56 -6.03 -0.20
N SER A 29 1.53 -5.26 -1.29
CA SER A 29 2.04 -3.89 -1.32
C SER A 29 1.09 -2.84 -0.72
N GLY A 30 1.59 -1.62 -0.50
CA GLY A 30 0.85 -0.47 0.01
C GLY A 30 0.49 0.55 -1.08
N ILE A 31 0.01 1.72 -0.65
CA ILE A 31 -0.32 2.83 -1.57
C ILE A 31 0.94 3.29 -2.33
N GLY A 32 0.82 3.42 -3.65
CA GLY A 32 1.94 3.79 -4.52
C GLY A 32 3.04 2.72 -4.65
N GLY A 33 2.97 1.60 -3.94
CA GLY A 33 4.01 0.56 -3.93
C GLY A 33 3.89 -0.50 -5.04
N SER A 34 3.09 -0.25 -6.07
CA SER A 34 2.88 -1.17 -7.19
C SER A 34 3.14 -0.46 -8.52
N ILE A 35 3.81 -1.12 -9.46
CA ILE A 35 3.93 -0.64 -10.84
C ILE A 35 2.55 -0.61 -11.49
N LEU A 36 2.20 0.51 -12.14
CA LEU A 36 1.03 0.64 -13.00
C LEU A 36 1.45 0.87 -14.45
N HIS A 37 0.84 0.10 -15.33
CA HIS A 37 0.91 0.27 -16.78
C HIS A 37 -0.43 0.81 -17.30
N SER A 38 -0.36 1.72 -18.25
CA SER A 38 -1.48 2.02 -19.15
C SER A 38 -1.43 1.07 -20.33
N LYS A 39 -2.55 0.48 -20.69
CA LYS A 39 -2.75 -0.29 -21.90
C LYS A 39 -3.75 0.42 -22.79
N LYS A 40 -3.34 0.74 -24.02
CA LYS A 40 -4.20 1.34 -25.04
C LYS A 40 -4.18 0.49 -26.30
N LYS A 41 -5.36 0.24 -26.88
CA LYS A 41 -5.49 -0.52 -28.13
C LYS A 41 -5.70 0.44 -29.29
N LEU A 42 -4.75 0.47 -30.23
CA LEU A 42 -4.82 1.33 -31.41
C LEU A 42 -4.66 0.48 -32.68
N PHE A 43 -5.65 0.54 -33.59
CA PHE A 43 -5.69 -0.26 -34.82
C PHE A 43 -5.47 -1.77 -34.61
N GLY A 44 -5.94 -2.31 -33.49
CA GLY A 44 -5.77 -3.73 -33.14
C GLY A 44 -4.43 -4.10 -32.50
N ILE A 45 -3.49 -3.16 -32.39
CA ILE A 45 -2.20 -3.33 -31.72
C ILE A 45 -2.32 -2.79 -30.29
N GLU A 46 -1.85 -3.58 -29.33
CA GLU A 46 -1.84 -3.20 -27.91
C GLU A 46 -0.52 -2.51 -27.57
N PHE A 47 -0.62 -1.32 -26.99
CA PHE A 47 0.52 -0.55 -26.52
C PHE A 47 0.44 -0.44 -25.00
N GLU A 48 1.46 -0.97 -24.34
CA GLU A 48 1.63 -0.85 -22.90
C GLU A 48 2.70 0.18 -22.57
N THR A 49 2.46 1.01 -21.57
CA THR A 49 3.43 2.01 -21.09
C THR A 49 3.38 2.07 -19.58
N ARG A 50 4.54 2.01 -18.91
CA ARG A 50 4.61 2.28 -17.48
C ARG A 50 4.28 3.74 -17.20
N VAL A 51 3.30 3.95 -16.33
CA VAL A 51 2.82 5.27 -15.92
C VAL A 51 3.10 5.53 -14.44
N TRP A 52 3.36 4.49 -13.65
CA TRP A 52 3.79 4.59 -12.26
C TRP A 52 4.60 3.35 -11.83
N VAL A 53 5.64 3.44 -11.02
CA VAL A 53 6.46 4.64 -10.81
C VAL A 53 7.30 4.86 -12.06
N ARG A 54 7.50 6.12 -12.43
CA ARG A 54 8.31 6.50 -13.57
C ARG A 54 9.10 7.75 -13.20
N ILE A 55 10.38 7.78 -13.57
CA ILE A 55 11.24 8.95 -13.36
C ILE A 55 11.31 9.80 -14.64
N LEU A 56 11.60 9.19 -15.79
CA LEU A 56 11.70 9.94 -17.05
C LEU A 56 10.31 10.29 -17.61
N PHE A 57 10.02 11.57 -17.84
CA PHE A 57 8.69 12.05 -18.31
C PHE A 57 7.53 11.67 -17.38
N SER A 58 7.83 11.55 -16.08
CA SER A 58 6.88 11.16 -15.03
C SER A 58 5.59 11.96 -15.08
N ASP A 59 5.67 13.29 -14.94
CA ASP A 59 4.51 14.19 -14.97
C ASP A 59 3.71 14.07 -16.27
N MET A 60 4.38 14.13 -17.43
CA MET A 60 3.70 14.13 -18.72
C MET A 60 2.87 12.85 -18.95
N GLU A 61 3.45 11.69 -18.66
CA GLU A 61 2.78 10.41 -18.87
C GLU A 61 1.72 10.13 -17.81
N PHE A 62 1.96 10.56 -16.57
CA PHE A 62 0.98 10.51 -15.50
C PHE A 62 -0.27 11.33 -15.83
N LYS A 63 -0.09 12.59 -16.25
CA LYS A 63 -1.18 13.49 -16.67
C LYS A 63 -1.99 12.90 -17.80
N LYS A 64 -1.30 12.39 -18.82
CA LYS A 64 -1.94 11.89 -20.03
C LYS A 64 -2.73 10.59 -19.82
N LYS A 65 -2.30 9.74 -18.88
CA LYS A 65 -2.77 8.34 -18.84
C LYS A 65 -3.29 7.86 -17.50
N LEU A 66 -2.97 8.54 -16.40
CA LEU A 66 -3.34 8.08 -15.05
C LEU A 66 -4.35 8.99 -14.34
N TRP A 67 -4.49 10.26 -14.74
CA TRP A 67 -5.60 11.10 -14.25
C TRP A 67 -6.95 10.44 -14.51
N SER A 68 -7.81 10.51 -13.51
CA SER A 68 -8.99 9.67 -13.39
C SER A 68 -10.07 10.36 -12.58
N LEU A 69 -11.31 9.92 -12.78
CA LEU A 69 -12.47 10.34 -12.00
C LEU A 69 -13.10 9.14 -11.31
N TYR A 70 -13.60 9.32 -10.11
CA TYR A 70 -14.41 8.30 -9.45
C TYR A 70 -15.81 8.24 -10.05
N ASN A 71 -16.21 7.04 -10.44
CA ASN A 71 -17.54 6.76 -10.94
C ASN A 71 -18.40 6.16 -9.82
N PRO A 72 -19.37 6.89 -9.25
CA PRO A 72 -20.18 6.41 -8.13
C PRO A 72 -21.14 5.27 -8.51
N LYS A 73 -21.38 5.03 -9.80
CA LYS A 73 -22.22 3.92 -10.26
C LYS A 73 -21.46 2.59 -10.24
N THR A 74 -20.18 2.62 -10.60
CA THR A 74 -19.33 1.42 -10.67
C THR A 74 -18.52 1.23 -9.38
N GLY A 75 -18.24 2.31 -8.66
CA GLY A 75 -17.38 2.33 -7.48
C GLY A 75 -15.89 2.37 -7.81
N TYR A 76 -15.52 2.57 -9.08
CA TYR A 76 -14.13 2.60 -9.55
C TYR A 76 -13.65 4.01 -9.84
N THR A 77 -12.35 4.22 -9.67
CA THR A 77 -11.61 5.37 -10.21
C THR A 77 -11.17 5.02 -11.64
N GLU A 78 -11.76 5.69 -12.62
CA GLU A 78 -11.67 5.39 -14.05
C GLU A 78 -10.84 6.46 -14.77
N SER A 79 -9.94 6.04 -15.67
CA SER A 79 -9.08 6.95 -16.43
C SER A 79 -9.89 7.96 -17.25
N LEU A 80 -9.39 9.18 -17.39
CA LEU A 80 -10.01 10.21 -18.24
C LEU A 80 -9.97 9.87 -19.75
N ASP A 81 -9.00 9.06 -20.19
CA ASP A 81 -8.98 8.47 -21.53
C ASP A 81 -9.71 7.12 -21.48
N GLU A 82 -10.91 7.06 -22.05
CA GLU A 82 -11.77 5.85 -22.06
C GLU A 82 -11.12 4.66 -22.80
N ASP A 83 -10.15 4.91 -23.69
CA ASP A 83 -9.41 3.85 -24.40
C ASP A 83 -8.24 3.29 -23.56
N VAL A 84 -7.96 3.87 -22.38
CA VAL A 84 -6.83 3.49 -21.53
C VAL A 84 -7.32 2.62 -20.38
N GLU A 85 -6.87 1.36 -20.38
CA GLU A 85 -6.99 0.47 -19.24
C GLU A 85 -5.75 0.58 -18.35
N ILE A 86 -5.95 0.66 -17.03
CA ILE A 86 -4.84 0.59 -16.07
C ILE A 86 -4.68 -0.83 -15.56
N LEU A 87 -3.45 -1.32 -15.66
CA LEU A 87 -3.04 -2.67 -15.34
C LEU A 87 -1.90 -2.65 -14.34
N VAL A 88 -1.86 -3.69 -13.51
CA VAL A 88 -0.72 -3.99 -12.65
C VAL A 88 -0.06 -5.25 -13.23
N PRO A 89 1.25 -5.23 -13.51
CA PRO A 89 1.96 -6.38 -14.04
C PRO A 89 1.86 -7.61 -13.12
N ASP A 90 1.62 -8.80 -13.70
CA ASP A 90 1.63 -10.06 -12.93
C ASP A 90 2.93 -10.87 -13.12
N ASP A 91 3.90 -10.30 -13.84
CA ASP A 91 5.21 -10.89 -14.10
C ASP A 91 5.93 -11.29 -12.81
N ASP A 92 6.77 -12.31 -12.93
CA ASP A 92 7.51 -12.90 -11.81
C ASP A 92 6.57 -13.24 -10.63
N TYR A 93 5.39 -13.78 -10.96
CA TYR A 93 4.36 -14.20 -10.00
C TYR A 93 3.83 -13.04 -9.13
N GLY A 94 3.76 -11.85 -9.72
CA GLY A 94 3.37 -10.59 -9.09
C GLY A 94 4.47 -9.92 -8.28
N LEU A 95 5.68 -10.50 -8.20
CA LEU A 95 6.81 -9.89 -7.51
C LEU A 95 7.37 -8.69 -8.28
N TYR A 96 7.40 -8.76 -9.61
CA TYR A 96 7.93 -7.68 -10.45
C TYR A 96 7.23 -6.33 -10.16
N ALA A 97 5.92 -6.35 -9.95
CA ALA A 97 5.16 -5.13 -9.70
C ALA A 97 5.52 -4.44 -8.37
N ILE A 98 6.13 -5.14 -7.41
CA ILE A 98 6.37 -4.64 -6.05
C ILE A 98 7.85 -4.65 -5.66
N ASP A 99 8.74 -5.07 -6.56
CA ASP A 99 10.18 -5.23 -6.34
C ASP A 99 10.91 -3.87 -6.41
N ILE A 100 11.24 -3.41 -7.62
CA ILE A 100 11.81 -2.09 -7.92
C ILE A 100 10.80 -1.34 -8.77
N LEU A 101 10.25 -0.23 -8.25
CA LEU A 101 9.10 0.47 -8.85
C LEU A 101 9.44 1.22 -10.15
N ASP A 102 10.70 1.62 -10.34
CA ASP A 102 11.25 2.02 -11.65
C ASP A 102 12.43 1.11 -12.03
N PRO A 103 12.19 0.01 -12.76
CA PRO A 103 13.23 -0.93 -13.14
C PRO A 103 14.05 -0.51 -14.37
N SER A 104 14.02 0.76 -14.80
CA SER A 104 14.76 1.20 -15.98
C SER A 104 16.28 1.08 -15.80
N LEU A 105 16.99 0.79 -16.90
CA LEU A 105 18.44 0.55 -16.87
C LEU A 105 19.22 1.71 -16.27
N VAL A 106 18.82 2.95 -16.58
CA VAL A 106 19.45 4.16 -16.03
C VAL A 106 19.35 4.17 -14.51
N ILE A 107 18.18 3.85 -13.97
CA ILE A 107 17.92 3.86 -12.52
C ILE A 107 18.67 2.76 -11.79
N LYS A 108 18.75 1.56 -12.40
CA LYS A 108 19.56 0.46 -11.88
C LYS A 108 21.05 0.80 -11.89
N LEU A 109 21.57 1.43 -12.96
CA LEU A 109 22.96 1.84 -13.07
C LEU A 109 23.33 2.96 -12.08
N LEU A 110 22.40 3.87 -11.81
CA LEU A 110 22.58 4.96 -10.85
C LEU A 110 22.34 4.52 -9.40
N HIS A 111 21.96 3.26 -9.16
CA HIS A 111 21.65 2.71 -7.84
C HIS A 111 20.69 3.59 -7.03
N PHE A 112 19.65 4.11 -7.68
CA PHE A 112 18.69 4.99 -7.02
C PHE A 112 17.75 4.17 -6.13
N SER A 113 18.15 3.94 -4.88
CA SER A 113 17.45 3.11 -3.89
C SER A 113 16.06 3.64 -3.56
N GLU A 114 15.77 4.91 -3.83
CA GLU A 114 14.46 5.53 -3.58
C GLU A 114 13.32 4.91 -4.39
N VAL A 115 13.57 4.05 -5.38
CA VAL A 115 12.49 3.28 -6.06
C VAL A 115 12.44 1.81 -5.65
N TYR A 116 13.31 1.37 -4.76
CA TYR A 116 13.33 0.00 -4.25
C TYR A 116 12.21 -0.13 -3.21
N HIS A 117 11.35 -1.14 -3.37
CA HIS A 117 10.20 -1.35 -2.50
C HIS A 117 10.33 -2.64 -1.69
N PHE A 118 9.94 -3.81 -2.24
CA PHE A 118 10.18 -5.09 -1.57
C PHE A 118 11.53 -5.74 -1.95
N HIS A 119 12.35 -5.10 -2.77
CA HIS A 119 13.59 -5.68 -3.31
C HIS A 119 14.45 -6.41 -2.27
N ASP A 120 14.88 -5.71 -1.22
CA ASP A 120 15.76 -6.28 -0.21
C ASP A 120 15.08 -7.40 0.59
N MET A 121 13.75 -7.32 0.78
CA MET A 121 12.97 -8.37 1.44
C MET A 121 12.84 -9.62 0.56
N ILE A 122 12.61 -9.43 -0.75
CA ILE A 122 12.58 -10.52 -1.73
C ILE A 122 13.94 -11.22 -1.75
N ASP A 123 15.03 -10.47 -1.82
CA ASP A 123 16.39 -11.00 -1.80
C ASP A 123 16.70 -11.73 -0.49
N MET A 124 16.29 -11.18 0.65
CA MET A 124 16.43 -11.83 1.95
C MET A 124 15.65 -13.16 2.00
N LEU A 125 14.41 -13.20 1.52
CA LEU A 125 13.59 -14.41 1.51
C LEU A 125 14.17 -15.48 0.55
N VAL A 126 14.61 -15.08 -0.64
CA VAL A 126 15.30 -15.97 -1.59
C VAL A 126 16.59 -16.52 -0.98
N GLY A 127 17.37 -15.69 -0.30
CA GLY A 127 18.56 -16.10 0.46
C GLY A 127 18.25 -17.10 1.59
N CYS A 128 17.03 -17.06 2.14
CA CYS A 128 16.54 -18.06 3.10
C CYS A 128 16.04 -19.36 2.46
N GLY A 129 16.09 -19.49 1.13
CA GLY A 129 15.66 -20.69 0.40
C GLY A 129 14.24 -20.65 -0.14
N TYR A 130 13.55 -19.49 -0.08
CA TYR A 130 12.28 -19.30 -0.78
C TYR A 130 12.49 -19.29 -2.30
N LYS A 131 11.51 -19.81 -3.04
CA LYS A 131 11.56 -19.89 -4.52
C LYS A 131 10.39 -19.13 -5.11
N LYS A 132 10.68 -18.13 -5.94
CA LYS A 132 9.66 -17.37 -6.69
C LYS A 132 8.74 -18.33 -7.45
N GLY A 133 7.43 -18.12 -7.36
CA GLY A 133 6.42 -18.95 -8.03
C GLY A 133 6.17 -20.33 -7.44
N THR A 134 6.95 -20.75 -6.43
CA THR A 134 6.74 -22.01 -5.71
C THR A 134 6.41 -21.78 -4.24
N SER A 135 7.14 -20.89 -3.56
CA SER A 135 6.93 -20.54 -2.16
C SER A 135 6.99 -19.04 -1.88
N LEU A 136 7.29 -18.20 -2.87
CA LEU A 136 7.31 -16.75 -2.75
C LEU A 136 6.52 -16.13 -3.90
N PHE A 137 5.59 -15.24 -3.55
CA PHE A 137 4.65 -14.62 -4.46
C PHE A 137 4.47 -13.14 -4.09
N GLY A 138 4.09 -12.32 -5.08
CA GLY A 138 3.77 -10.92 -4.87
C GLY A 138 2.33 -10.61 -5.26
N TYR A 139 1.77 -9.58 -4.64
CA TYR A 139 0.49 -8.99 -4.99
C TYR A 139 0.59 -7.46 -4.96
N GLY A 140 0.91 -6.91 -6.12
CA GLY A 140 0.67 -5.50 -6.42
C GLY A 140 -0.76 -5.30 -6.90
N TYR A 141 -1.28 -4.09 -6.73
CA TYR A 141 -2.64 -3.75 -7.15
C TYR A 141 -2.77 -2.27 -7.49
N ASP A 142 -3.88 -1.88 -8.12
CA ASP A 142 -4.17 -0.49 -8.44
C ASP A 142 -4.53 0.27 -7.16
N PHE A 143 -3.54 0.95 -6.60
CA PHE A 143 -3.64 1.65 -5.33
C PHE A 143 -4.61 2.83 -5.34
N ARG A 144 -5.12 3.25 -6.51
CA ARG A 144 -6.13 4.32 -6.61
C ARG A 144 -7.48 3.85 -6.11
N GLN A 145 -7.76 2.55 -6.26
CA GLN A 145 -9.06 1.95 -5.98
C GLN A 145 -9.29 1.71 -4.48
N SER A 146 -10.56 1.52 -4.11
CA SER A 146 -10.93 1.16 -2.73
C SER A 146 -10.39 -0.21 -2.34
N ASN A 147 -9.96 -0.36 -1.09
CA ASN A 147 -9.42 -1.62 -0.55
C ASN A 147 -10.45 -2.77 -0.52
N ARG A 148 -11.75 -2.47 -0.68
CA ARG A 148 -12.83 -3.47 -0.76
C ARG A 148 -13.46 -3.63 -2.15
N ILE A 149 -12.84 -3.08 -3.20
CA ILE A 149 -13.37 -3.23 -4.55
C ILE A 149 -13.09 -4.64 -5.07
N ASP A 150 -14.04 -5.21 -5.79
CA ASP A 150 -14.02 -6.60 -6.26
C ASP A 150 -12.70 -6.96 -6.97
N LYS A 151 -12.21 -6.11 -7.90
CA LYS A 151 -10.95 -6.36 -8.62
C LYS A 151 -9.74 -6.61 -7.71
N LEU A 152 -9.65 -5.91 -6.58
CA LEU A 152 -8.55 -6.06 -5.61
C LEU A 152 -8.78 -7.28 -4.71
N VAL A 153 -9.98 -7.45 -4.15
CA VAL A 153 -10.23 -8.55 -3.20
C VAL A 153 -10.30 -9.91 -3.89
N ASP A 154 -10.89 -10.00 -5.09
CA ASP A 154 -10.92 -11.22 -5.88
C ASP A 154 -9.55 -11.52 -6.51
N GLY A 155 -8.78 -10.48 -6.87
CA GLY A 155 -7.39 -10.65 -7.31
C GLY A 155 -6.54 -11.29 -6.21
N LEU A 156 -6.66 -10.79 -4.97
CA LEU A 156 -5.96 -11.36 -3.81
C LEU A 156 -6.41 -12.81 -3.53
N LYS A 157 -7.71 -13.10 -3.67
CA LYS A 157 -8.26 -14.47 -3.59
C LYS A 157 -7.56 -15.41 -4.58
N VAL A 158 -7.51 -15.03 -5.86
CA VAL A 158 -6.88 -15.84 -6.93
C VAL A 158 -5.40 -16.04 -6.66
N LYS A 159 -4.71 -15.01 -6.18
CA LYS A 159 -3.28 -15.09 -5.84
C LYS A 159 -3.02 -16.05 -4.68
N LEU A 160 -3.83 -16.01 -3.62
CA LEU A 160 -3.75 -16.95 -2.49
C LEU A 160 -4.02 -18.39 -2.92
N GLU A 161 -5.05 -18.63 -3.73
CA GLU A 161 -5.35 -19.97 -4.26
C GLU A 161 -4.21 -20.51 -5.11
N THR A 162 -3.62 -19.67 -5.95
CA THR A 162 -2.45 -20.01 -6.78
C THR A 162 -1.25 -20.36 -5.90
N ALA A 163 -0.92 -19.52 -4.92
CA ALA A 163 0.18 -19.75 -3.99
C ALA A 163 0.00 -21.05 -3.20
N TYR A 164 -1.21 -21.32 -2.68
CA TYR A 164 -1.53 -22.56 -1.97
C TYR A 164 -1.31 -23.80 -2.84
N LYS A 165 -1.82 -23.79 -4.08
CA LYS A 165 -1.68 -24.91 -5.03
C LYS A 165 -0.22 -25.14 -5.42
N ALA A 166 0.49 -24.07 -5.80
CA ALA A 166 1.90 -24.14 -6.19
C ALA A 166 2.82 -24.63 -5.06
N SER A 167 2.39 -24.43 -3.81
CA SER A 167 3.14 -24.82 -2.61
C SER A 167 2.82 -26.23 -2.09
N GLY A 168 2.10 -27.04 -2.87
CA GLY A 168 1.71 -28.39 -2.49
C GLY A 168 0.60 -28.45 -1.44
N GLY A 169 -0.27 -27.44 -1.39
CA GLY A 169 -1.40 -27.38 -0.46
C GLY A 169 -1.03 -26.91 0.95
N ARG A 170 0.08 -26.19 1.09
CA ARG A 170 0.47 -25.56 2.36
C ARG A 170 -0.17 -24.19 2.49
N LYS A 171 -0.66 -23.87 3.70
CA LYS A 171 -1.20 -22.55 4.01
C LYS A 171 -0.14 -21.46 3.88
N VAL A 172 -0.56 -20.28 3.44
CA VAL A 172 0.25 -19.13 3.08
C VAL A 172 0.37 -18.17 4.26
N THR A 173 1.58 -17.66 4.47
CA THR A 173 1.84 -16.50 5.31
C THR A 173 1.74 -15.24 4.47
N ILE A 174 0.86 -14.32 4.85
CA ILE A 174 0.75 -13.01 4.21
C ILE A 174 1.69 -12.04 4.93
N ILE A 175 2.49 -11.29 4.18
CA ILE A 175 3.25 -10.14 4.68
C ILE A 175 2.75 -8.91 3.93
N SER A 176 2.12 -7.97 4.64
CA SER A 176 1.53 -6.77 4.03
C SER A 176 2.17 -5.50 4.54
N HIS A 177 2.43 -4.54 3.65
CA HIS A 177 2.97 -3.23 3.99
C HIS A 177 1.90 -2.14 3.89
N SER A 178 1.92 -1.19 4.83
CA SER A 178 1.12 0.04 4.77
C SER A 178 -0.36 -0.24 4.48
N MET A 179 -0.94 0.44 3.49
CA MET A 179 -2.33 0.26 3.05
C MET A 179 -2.67 -1.19 2.66
N GLY A 180 -1.70 -2.02 2.26
CA GLY A 180 -1.91 -3.43 1.98
C GLY A 180 -2.47 -4.20 3.18
N GLY A 181 -2.17 -3.75 4.41
CA GLY A 181 -2.80 -4.30 5.61
C GLY A 181 -4.31 -4.03 5.66
N LEU A 182 -4.76 -2.85 5.22
CA LEU A 182 -6.18 -2.51 5.14
C LEU A 182 -6.89 -3.34 4.06
N LEU A 183 -6.26 -3.55 2.91
CA LEU A 183 -6.74 -4.50 1.88
C LEU A 183 -6.92 -5.90 2.46
N VAL A 184 -5.93 -6.40 3.20
CA VAL A 184 -6.01 -7.73 3.83
C VAL A 184 -7.15 -7.79 4.86
N MET A 185 -7.40 -6.72 5.63
CA MET A 185 -8.57 -6.63 6.51
C MET A 185 -9.89 -6.67 5.74
N CYS A 186 -9.97 -5.93 4.63
CA CYS A 186 -11.16 -5.94 3.77
C CYS A 186 -11.43 -7.34 3.22
N PHE A 187 -10.39 -7.97 2.68
CA PHE A 187 -10.44 -9.32 2.16
C PHE A 187 -10.85 -10.34 3.24
N MET A 188 -10.27 -10.26 4.43
CA MET A 188 -10.59 -11.15 5.56
C MET A 188 -12.04 -11.04 6.01
N SER A 189 -12.62 -9.84 5.99
CA SER A 189 -14.02 -9.61 6.35
C SER A 189 -14.99 -10.08 5.25
N LEU A 190 -14.64 -9.90 3.97
CA LEU A 190 -15.49 -10.28 2.82
C LEU A 190 -15.39 -11.76 2.46
N HIS A 191 -14.22 -12.37 2.64
CA HIS A 191 -13.90 -13.74 2.23
C HIS A 191 -13.32 -14.55 3.39
N ASN A 192 -13.96 -14.48 4.55
CA ASN A 192 -13.49 -15.10 5.79
C ASN A 192 -13.17 -16.60 5.66
N GLU A 193 -14.02 -17.36 4.96
CA GLU A 193 -13.81 -18.80 4.73
C GLU A 193 -12.55 -19.07 3.89
N VAL A 194 -12.33 -18.26 2.85
CA VAL A 194 -11.16 -18.35 1.98
C VAL A 194 -9.90 -18.01 2.76
N PHE A 195 -9.92 -16.92 3.52
CA PHE A 195 -8.81 -16.50 4.37
C PHE A 195 -8.45 -17.60 5.37
N SER A 196 -9.46 -18.14 6.09
CA SER A 196 -9.27 -19.22 7.06
C SER A 196 -8.70 -20.50 6.44
N LYS A 197 -9.14 -20.82 5.22
CA LYS A 197 -8.69 -22.00 4.48
C LYS A 197 -7.24 -21.89 4.06
N TYR A 198 -6.82 -20.74 3.51
CA TYR A 198 -5.53 -20.60 2.85
C TYR A 198 -4.46 -19.92 3.69
N VAL A 199 -4.79 -19.16 4.73
CA VAL A 199 -3.81 -18.37 5.49
C VAL A 199 -3.48 -19.03 6.82
N ASN A 200 -2.20 -19.09 7.19
CA ASN A 200 -1.76 -19.55 8.53
C ASN A 200 -1.22 -18.41 9.41
N LYS A 201 -0.60 -17.40 8.80
CA LYS A 201 -0.02 -16.25 9.48
C LYS A 201 -0.26 -14.99 8.69
N TRP A 202 -0.40 -13.89 9.39
CA TRP A 202 -0.41 -12.56 8.79
C TRP A 202 0.54 -11.66 9.57
N ILE A 203 1.52 -11.09 8.84
CA ILE A 203 2.52 -10.17 9.36
C ILE A 203 2.25 -8.80 8.72
N THR A 204 1.98 -7.78 9.53
CA THR A 204 1.82 -6.40 9.06
C THR A 204 3.06 -5.58 9.31
N ILE A 205 3.39 -4.70 8.38
CA ILE A 205 4.47 -3.72 8.50
C ILE A 205 3.88 -2.34 8.24
N ALA A 206 3.89 -1.48 9.27
CA ALA A 206 3.46 -0.08 9.19
C ALA A 206 2.03 0.14 8.66
N CYS A 207 1.09 -0.75 8.99
CA CYS A 207 -0.29 -0.61 8.54
C CYS A 207 -1.00 0.56 9.26
N PRO A 208 -1.61 1.54 8.56
CA PRO A 208 -2.33 2.65 9.18
C PRO A 208 -3.74 2.24 9.63
N PHE A 209 -3.85 1.37 10.63
CA PHE A 209 -5.13 0.80 11.06
C PHE A 209 -6.20 1.85 11.40
N GLN A 210 -5.80 2.99 11.97
CA GLN A 210 -6.71 4.10 12.30
C GLN A 210 -6.52 5.32 11.38
N GLY A 211 -5.76 5.18 10.30
CA GLY A 211 -5.44 6.26 9.36
C GLY A 211 -4.06 6.88 9.60
N ALA A 212 -3.67 7.77 8.70
CA ALA A 212 -2.39 8.51 8.73
C ALA A 212 -2.70 10.01 8.64
N PRO A 213 -3.05 10.67 9.76
CA PRO A 213 -3.79 11.94 9.74
C PRO A 213 -3.08 13.05 8.97
N GLY A 214 -1.82 13.36 9.30
CA GLY A 214 -1.10 14.47 8.68
C GLY A 214 -0.92 14.26 7.17
N CYS A 215 -0.35 13.11 6.78
CA CYS A 215 -0.10 12.81 5.37
C CYS A 215 -1.38 12.74 4.52
N ILE A 216 -2.46 12.16 5.04
CA ILE A 216 -3.69 11.96 4.25
C ILE A 216 -4.54 13.24 4.17
N ASN A 217 -4.63 14.00 5.25
CA ASN A 217 -5.30 15.31 5.21
C ASN A 217 -4.59 16.25 4.23
N ASP A 218 -3.26 16.25 4.24
CA ASP A 218 -2.46 17.03 3.32
C ASP A 218 -2.59 16.55 1.86
N ALA A 219 -2.55 15.23 1.64
CA ALA A 219 -2.72 14.63 0.32
C ALA A 219 -4.01 15.06 -0.39
N LEU A 220 -5.11 15.22 0.36
CA LEU A 220 -6.40 15.69 -0.16
C LEU A 220 -6.49 17.20 -0.35
N LEU A 221 -5.70 18.00 0.37
CA LEU A 221 -5.78 19.46 0.31
C LEU A 221 -4.77 20.03 -0.67
N THR A 222 -3.51 19.60 -0.60
CA THR A 222 -2.43 20.22 -1.38
C THR A 222 -1.60 19.21 -2.17
N GLY A 223 -1.85 17.91 -1.97
CA GLY A 223 -1.21 16.82 -2.68
C GLY A 223 -0.11 16.14 -1.88
N LEU A 224 0.60 15.22 -2.52
CA LEU A 224 1.69 14.46 -1.91
C LEU A 224 2.93 14.56 -2.78
N GLN A 225 4.09 14.67 -2.13
CA GLN A 225 5.39 14.60 -2.78
C GLN A 225 6.25 13.58 -2.03
N PHE A 226 6.77 12.60 -2.76
CA PHE A 226 7.43 11.44 -2.15
C PHE A 226 8.92 11.67 -1.84
N ILE A 227 9.52 12.70 -2.44
CA ILE A 227 10.94 13.06 -2.32
C ILE A 227 11.05 14.58 -2.23
N GLU A 228 11.94 15.08 -1.37
CA GLU A 228 12.24 16.51 -1.22
C GLU A 228 13.55 16.87 -1.95
N GLY A 229 13.71 18.15 -2.32
CA GLY A 229 14.94 18.65 -2.96
C GLY A 229 14.99 18.49 -4.48
N PHE A 230 16.20 18.50 -5.06
CA PHE A 230 16.40 18.50 -6.53
C PHE A 230 15.87 17.22 -7.20
N GLU A 231 15.84 16.10 -6.49
CA GLU A 231 15.36 14.84 -7.03
C GLU A 231 13.84 14.86 -7.28
N ALA A 232 13.11 15.69 -6.55
CA ALA A 232 11.66 15.83 -6.67
C ALA A 232 11.21 16.30 -8.07
N TYR A 233 12.09 16.99 -8.83
CA TYR A 233 11.81 17.42 -10.21
C TYR A 233 11.63 16.24 -11.18
N PHE A 234 12.15 15.06 -10.85
CA PHE A 234 12.02 13.88 -11.69
C PHE A 234 10.77 13.06 -11.35
N PHE A 235 10.08 13.38 -10.25
CA PHE A 235 8.87 12.68 -9.83
C PHE A 235 7.62 13.47 -10.22
N VAL A 236 6.48 12.81 -10.03
CA VAL A 236 5.18 13.46 -10.24
C VAL A 236 5.08 14.65 -9.29
N SER A 237 4.77 15.82 -9.83
CA SER A 237 4.64 17.04 -9.06
C SER A 237 3.48 16.95 -8.08
N ARG A 238 3.63 17.62 -6.93
CA ARG A 238 2.64 17.61 -5.84
C ARG A 238 1.22 17.94 -6.32
N TRP A 239 1.09 18.96 -7.16
CA TRP A 239 -0.19 19.37 -7.74
C TRP A 239 -0.78 18.33 -8.71
N THR A 240 0.06 17.74 -9.56
CA THR A 240 -0.39 16.67 -10.47
C THR A 240 -0.89 15.45 -9.70
N MET A 241 -0.21 15.12 -8.60
CA MET A 241 -0.61 14.07 -7.69
C MET A 241 -1.91 14.44 -6.95
N HIS A 242 -2.04 15.66 -6.42
CA HIS A 242 -3.26 16.17 -5.80
C HIS A 242 -4.50 15.92 -6.68
N GLN A 243 -4.42 16.31 -7.95
CA GLN A 243 -5.52 16.16 -8.90
C GLN A 243 -5.93 14.71 -9.14
N LEU A 244 -5.03 13.73 -8.95
CA LEU A 244 -5.40 12.31 -8.94
C LEU A 244 -6.00 11.89 -7.59
N LEU A 245 -5.36 12.27 -6.49
CA LEU A 245 -5.66 11.74 -5.15
C LEU A 245 -7.06 12.14 -4.65
N VAL A 246 -7.57 13.31 -5.04
CA VAL A 246 -8.94 13.76 -4.71
C VAL A 246 -10.01 12.77 -5.21
N GLU A 247 -9.71 12.00 -6.26
CA GLU A 247 -10.60 11.03 -6.89
C GLU A 247 -10.23 9.57 -6.58
N CYS A 248 -9.35 9.32 -5.59
CA CYS A 248 -8.89 7.99 -5.20
C CYS A 248 -9.55 7.52 -3.88
N PRO A 249 -10.45 6.51 -3.88
CA PRO A 249 -11.04 5.95 -2.67
C PRO A 249 -10.05 5.48 -1.61
N SER A 250 -8.89 4.98 -2.02
CA SER A 250 -7.82 4.58 -1.11
C SER A 250 -7.39 5.68 -0.13
N VAL A 251 -7.34 6.93 -0.60
CA VAL A 251 -6.95 8.09 0.21
C VAL A 251 -7.98 8.35 1.30
N TYR A 252 -9.27 8.35 0.94
CA TYR A 252 -10.37 8.55 1.88
C TYR A 252 -10.46 7.43 2.92
N GLU A 253 -10.10 6.20 2.55
CA GLU A 253 -10.09 5.06 3.48
C GLU A 253 -8.97 5.15 4.53
N MET A 254 -7.95 5.97 4.30
CA MET A 254 -6.84 6.23 5.22
C MET A 254 -6.98 7.54 6.01
N LEU A 255 -8.09 8.28 5.84
CA LEU A 255 -8.41 9.43 6.68
C LEU A 255 -8.39 9.06 8.17
N PRO A 256 -8.07 10.01 9.08
CA PRO A 256 -8.09 9.77 10.51
C PRO A 256 -9.45 9.23 10.94
N ASN A 257 -9.46 8.08 11.62
CA ASN A 257 -10.71 7.50 12.10
C ASN A 257 -11.33 8.40 13.19
N PRO A 258 -12.50 9.03 12.94
CA PRO A 258 -13.13 9.94 13.89
C PRO A 258 -13.67 9.22 15.13
N TYR A 259 -13.85 7.90 15.07
CA TYR A 259 -14.37 7.08 16.17
C TYR A 259 -13.25 6.38 16.96
N PHE A 260 -11.99 6.61 16.60
CA PHE A 260 -10.87 6.10 17.37
C PHE A 260 -10.53 7.07 18.51
N SER A 261 -10.32 6.52 19.69
CA SER A 261 -9.93 7.28 20.88
C SER A 261 -8.44 7.60 20.85
N TRP A 262 -8.04 8.51 19.96
CA TRP A 262 -6.69 9.03 19.90
C TRP A 262 -6.30 9.67 21.24
N LYS A 263 -5.04 9.49 21.67
CA LYS A 263 -4.48 10.19 22.84
C LYS A 263 -4.62 11.71 22.72
N MET A 264 -4.41 12.21 21.51
CA MET A 264 -4.65 13.59 21.09
C MET A 264 -5.41 13.53 19.76
N GLN A 265 -6.52 14.24 19.65
CA GLN A 265 -7.29 14.23 18.41
C GLN A 265 -6.49 14.95 17.31
N PRO A 266 -6.28 14.32 16.13
CA PRO A 266 -5.61 15.00 15.03
C PRO A 266 -6.50 16.11 14.48
N GLN A 267 -5.89 17.26 14.17
CA GLN A 267 -6.61 18.45 13.71
C GLN A 267 -6.05 18.98 12.39
N ILE A 268 -6.91 19.67 11.65
CA ILE A 268 -6.50 20.59 10.61
C ILE A 268 -6.62 22.00 11.16
N ASN A 269 -5.54 22.76 11.14
CA ASN A 269 -5.47 24.12 11.66
C ASN A 269 -5.35 25.10 10.49
N VAL A 270 -6.07 26.21 10.53
CA VAL A 270 -6.03 27.24 9.48
C VAL A 270 -5.95 28.60 10.13
N TRP A 271 -4.91 29.37 9.82
CA TRP A 271 -4.85 30.79 10.16
C TRP A 271 -5.81 31.55 9.25
N ARG A 272 -6.87 32.12 9.80
CA ARG A 272 -7.96 32.77 9.06
C ARG A 272 -7.96 34.26 9.31
N GLY A 273 -8.02 35.02 8.22
CA GLY A 273 -8.12 36.48 8.24
C GLY A 273 -9.60 36.88 8.24
N HIS A 274 -10.02 37.61 9.26
CA HIS A 274 -11.38 38.12 9.40
C HIS A 274 -11.36 39.64 9.33
N THR A 275 -12.24 40.23 8.54
CA THR A 275 -12.45 41.68 8.50
C THR A 275 -13.85 41.98 8.99
N GLU A 276 -13.96 42.53 10.19
CA GLU A 276 -15.22 42.99 10.77
C GLU A 276 -15.08 44.48 11.09
N ASP A 277 -16.04 45.30 10.65
CA ASP A 277 -16.10 46.74 10.91
C ASP A 277 -14.83 47.55 10.56
N GLY A 278 -14.04 47.07 9.59
CA GLY A 278 -12.80 47.72 9.14
C GLY A 278 -11.56 47.37 9.95
N GLU A 279 -11.68 46.55 11.01
CA GLU A 279 -10.54 45.96 11.72
C GLU A 279 -10.25 44.55 11.19
N THR A 280 -8.99 44.28 10.87
CA THR A 280 -8.53 42.95 10.48
C THR A 280 -8.02 42.20 11.70
N SER A 281 -8.61 41.04 11.99
CA SER A 281 -8.13 40.13 13.02
C SER A 281 -7.73 38.79 12.40
N VAL A 282 -6.74 38.13 13.00
CA VAL A 282 -6.25 36.82 12.56
C VAL A 282 -6.50 35.82 13.67
N LYS A 283 -7.15 34.70 13.34
CA LYS A 283 -7.51 33.65 14.29
C LYS A 283 -7.07 32.29 13.76
N LEU A 284 -6.55 31.44 14.65
CA LEU A 284 -6.29 30.04 14.33
C LEU A 284 -7.59 29.24 14.55
N GLU A 285 -8.15 28.72 13.46
CA GLU A 285 -9.30 27.83 13.49
C GLU A 285 -8.83 26.37 13.42
N SER A 286 -9.39 25.52 14.27
CA SER A 286 -9.03 24.09 14.35
C SER A 286 -10.24 23.24 14.00
N TYR A 287 -10.02 22.24 13.13
CA TYR A 287 -11.04 21.35 12.59
C TYR A 287 -10.70 19.92 13.02
N SER A 288 -11.57 19.29 13.80
CA SER A 288 -11.48 17.85 14.14
C SER A 288 -11.66 16.96 12.89
N PRO A 289 -11.45 15.63 12.96
CA PRO A 289 -11.68 14.74 11.83
C PRO A 289 -13.09 14.83 11.25
N ILE A 290 -14.11 15.10 12.08
CA ILE A 290 -15.50 15.25 11.61
C ILE A 290 -15.70 16.63 10.96
N GLU A 291 -15.21 17.69 11.60
CA GLU A 291 -15.33 19.06 11.10
C GLU A 291 -14.50 19.29 9.83
N SER A 292 -13.41 18.54 9.64
CA SER A 292 -12.56 18.62 8.44
C SER A 292 -13.32 18.37 7.14
N ILE A 293 -14.46 17.66 7.18
CA ILE A 293 -15.30 17.41 6.00
C ILE A 293 -15.84 18.72 5.42
N SER A 294 -16.25 19.69 6.25
CA SER A 294 -16.70 20.99 5.75
C SER A 294 -15.52 21.79 5.19
N LEU A 295 -14.35 21.69 5.82
CA LEU A 295 -13.13 22.32 5.34
C LEU A 295 -12.72 21.79 3.95
N PHE A 296 -12.68 20.47 3.74
CA PHE A 296 -12.36 19.88 2.44
C PHE A 296 -13.32 20.34 1.35
N LYS A 297 -14.62 20.39 1.65
CA LYS A 297 -15.65 20.89 0.73
C LYS A 297 -15.36 22.33 0.29
N GLU A 298 -15.06 23.22 1.23
CA GLU A 298 -14.81 24.63 0.92
C GLU A 298 -13.45 24.86 0.27
N ALA A 299 -12.42 24.09 0.64
CA ALA A 299 -11.09 24.16 0.05
C ALA A 299 -11.06 23.68 -1.41
N LEU A 300 -11.82 22.62 -1.72
CA LEU A 300 -11.84 22.02 -3.06
C LEU A 300 -12.96 22.57 -3.95
N ARG A 301 -13.75 23.55 -3.51
CA ARG A 301 -14.96 24.00 -4.24
C ARG A 301 -14.70 24.59 -5.63
N HIS A 302 -13.49 25.12 -5.85
CA HIS A 302 -13.02 25.66 -7.14
C HIS A 302 -11.86 24.84 -7.70
N ASN A 303 -11.63 23.63 -7.17
CA ASN A 303 -10.55 22.79 -7.64
C ASN A 303 -10.89 22.22 -9.01
N GLU A 304 -9.95 22.34 -9.94
CA GLU A 304 -10.15 22.04 -11.35
C GLU A 304 -8.90 21.38 -11.95
N LEU A 305 -9.11 20.69 -13.06
CA LEU A 305 -8.12 19.97 -13.83
C LEU A 305 -8.25 20.35 -15.31
N ASP A 306 -7.17 20.81 -15.93
CA ASP A 306 -7.10 20.98 -17.39
C ASP A 306 -6.65 19.67 -18.04
N TYR A 307 -7.55 19.08 -18.83
CA TYR A 307 -7.29 17.87 -19.59
C TYR A 307 -7.72 18.03 -21.05
N GLY A 308 -6.74 18.05 -21.95
CA GLY A 308 -6.98 18.18 -23.39
C GLY A 308 -7.61 19.51 -23.79
N GLY A 309 -7.37 20.58 -23.01
CA GLY A 309 -7.98 21.90 -23.23
C GLY A 309 -9.39 22.05 -22.66
N ASN A 310 -9.89 21.04 -21.94
CA ASN A 310 -11.15 21.10 -21.21
C ASN A 310 -10.88 21.22 -19.71
N THR A 311 -11.64 22.08 -19.04
CA THR A 311 -11.65 22.19 -17.59
C THR A 311 -12.60 21.16 -16.99
N ILE A 312 -12.10 20.34 -16.08
CA ILE A 312 -12.84 19.32 -15.34
C ILE A 312 -12.85 19.72 -13.86
N ALA A 313 -14.04 19.84 -13.27
CA ALA A 313 -14.16 20.13 -11.84
C ALA A 313 -13.78 18.90 -11.00
N LEU A 314 -12.99 19.13 -9.95
CA LEU A 314 -12.55 18.13 -8.96
C LEU A 314 -12.93 18.55 -7.53
N PRO A 315 -14.23 18.74 -7.23
CA PRO A 315 -14.66 19.10 -5.89
C PRO A 315 -14.44 17.94 -4.91
N PHE A 316 -14.53 18.22 -3.60
CA PHE A 316 -14.51 17.17 -2.59
C PHE A 316 -15.60 16.11 -2.86
N ASN A 317 -15.21 14.84 -2.94
CA ASN A 317 -16.08 13.79 -3.45
C ASN A 317 -16.81 13.05 -2.32
N PHE A 318 -18.04 13.48 -2.04
CA PHE A 318 -18.90 12.86 -1.02
C PHE A 318 -19.28 11.40 -1.32
N SER A 319 -19.33 11.00 -2.59
CA SER A 319 -19.59 9.60 -2.94
C SER A 319 -18.45 8.70 -2.50
N ILE A 320 -17.20 9.14 -2.68
CA ILE A 320 -16.03 8.43 -2.18
C ILE A 320 -16.03 8.40 -0.64
N LEU A 321 -16.30 9.52 0.02
CA LEU A 321 -16.37 9.58 1.48
C LEU A 321 -17.39 8.57 2.05
N ASN A 322 -18.59 8.51 1.45
CA ASN A 322 -19.62 7.54 1.82
C ASN A 322 -19.17 6.09 1.60
N TRP A 323 -18.47 5.83 0.49
CA TRP A 323 -17.91 4.51 0.20
C TRP A 323 -16.86 4.10 1.24
N ALA A 324 -15.94 5.01 1.57
CA ALA A 324 -14.88 4.82 2.55
C ALA A 324 -15.41 4.62 3.97
N ALA A 325 -16.51 5.29 4.34
CA ALA A 325 -17.20 5.03 5.61
C ALA A 325 -17.74 3.59 5.70
N GLY A 326 -18.25 3.06 4.58
CA GLY A 326 -18.61 1.64 4.46
C GLY A 326 -17.42 0.71 4.65
N THR A 327 -16.28 1.03 4.04
CA THR A 327 -15.01 0.29 4.22
C THR A 327 -14.55 0.34 5.68
N ARG A 328 -14.61 1.50 6.33
CA ARG A 328 -14.25 1.68 7.74
C ARG A 328 -15.10 0.83 8.67
N LYS A 329 -16.42 0.75 8.43
CA LYS A 329 -17.32 -0.14 9.18
C LYS A 329 -16.91 -1.61 9.03
N LEU A 330 -16.51 -2.01 7.83
CA LEU A 330 -16.08 -3.37 7.53
C LEU A 330 -14.74 -3.71 8.20
N ILE A 331 -13.76 -2.81 8.17
CA ILE A 331 -12.46 -2.92 8.84
C ILE A 331 -12.65 -2.97 10.37
N ASN A 332 -13.48 -2.10 10.93
CA ASN A 332 -13.73 -2.04 12.39
C ASN A 332 -14.38 -3.31 12.95
N ASN A 333 -15.10 -4.06 12.10
CA ASN A 333 -15.75 -5.32 12.46
C ASN A 333 -14.93 -6.56 12.08
N ALA A 334 -13.74 -6.37 11.50
CA ALA A 334 -12.88 -7.47 11.08
C ALA A 334 -12.46 -8.32 12.29
N LYS A 335 -12.54 -9.64 12.13
CA LYS A 335 -12.13 -10.61 13.15
C LYS A 335 -11.14 -11.58 12.54
N LEU A 336 -10.00 -11.74 13.21
CA LEU A 336 -9.01 -12.73 12.82
C LEU A 336 -9.59 -14.14 13.02
N PRO A 337 -9.60 -15.00 12.00
CA PRO A 337 -10.08 -16.37 12.16
C PRO A 337 -9.26 -17.18 13.16
N SER A 338 -9.91 -18.16 13.80
CA SER A 338 -9.23 -19.06 14.72
C SER A 338 -8.14 -19.86 14.00
N GLY A 339 -6.97 -19.95 14.64
CA GLY A 339 -5.81 -20.67 14.09
C GLY A 339 -4.94 -19.88 13.11
N VAL A 340 -5.24 -18.60 12.84
CA VAL A 340 -4.32 -17.70 12.14
C VAL A 340 -3.49 -16.92 13.17
N CYS A 341 -2.17 -16.96 13.07
CA CYS A 341 -1.30 -16.14 13.92
C CYS A 341 -1.14 -14.74 13.32
N PHE A 342 -1.28 -13.70 14.13
CA PHE A 342 -1.07 -12.31 13.70
C PHE A 342 0.17 -11.71 14.37
N TYR A 343 0.97 -11.00 13.58
CA TYR A 343 2.17 -10.29 14.03
C TYR A 343 2.16 -8.88 13.45
N ASN A 344 2.64 -7.90 14.22
CA ASN A 344 2.60 -6.51 13.81
C ASN A 344 3.96 -5.83 14.04
N ILE A 345 4.50 -5.23 13.00
CA ILE A 345 5.67 -4.34 13.03
C ILE A 345 5.18 -2.93 12.76
N TYR A 346 5.52 -2.00 13.64
CA TYR A 346 5.24 -0.57 13.48
C TYR A 346 6.53 0.23 13.62
N GLY A 347 6.65 1.32 12.87
CA GLY A 347 7.82 2.19 13.00
C GLY A 347 7.68 3.17 14.16
N THR A 348 8.82 3.55 14.71
CA THR A 348 8.95 4.49 15.84
C THR A 348 10.16 5.38 15.65
N SER A 349 10.34 6.37 16.53
CA SER A 349 11.50 7.27 16.61
C SER A 349 11.67 8.22 15.42
N PHE A 350 10.63 8.42 14.61
CA PHE A 350 10.60 9.44 13.55
C PHE A 350 9.43 10.40 13.76
N ASP A 351 9.71 11.68 13.57
CA ASP A 351 8.71 12.74 13.55
C ASP A 351 7.69 12.45 12.44
N THR A 352 6.47 12.14 12.86
CA THR A 352 5.40 11.72 11.96
C THR A 352 4.30 12.76 11.90
N PRO A 353 4.01 13.33 10.71
CA PRO A 353 2.98 14.35 10.55
C PRO A 353 1.64 13.93 11.17
N PHE A 354 1.14 14.75 12.09
CA PHE A 354 -0.08 14.47 12.84
C PHE A 354 -1.15 15.53 12.58
N ASP A 355 -0.91 16.77 13.01
CA ASP A 355 -1.75 17.90 12.62
C ASP A 355 -1.16 18.58 11.39
N VAL A 356 -2.04 19.19 10.59
CA VAL A 356 -1.66 20.01 9.44
C VAL A 356 -2.12 21.44 9.66
N CYS A 357 -1.26 22.41 9.38
CA CYS A 357 -1.54 23.82 9.54
C CYS A 357 -1.33 24.59 8.24
N TYR A 358 -2.28 25.45 7.88
CA TYR A 358 -2.25 26.27 6.67
C TYR A 358 -2.32 27.76 6.99
N GLY A 359 -1.57 28.55 6.22
CA GLY A 359 -1.39 29.98 6.46
C GLY A 359 -0.49 30.27 7.67
N THR A 360 -0.31 31.55 7.98
CA THR A 360 0.39 32.01 9.19
C THR A 360 -0.30 33.24 9.76
N GLU A 361 0.05 33.65 10.97
CA GLU A 361 -0.45 34.90 11.56
C GLU A 361 -0.19 36.13 10.66
N THR A 362 0.93 36.15 9.95
CA THR A 362 1.32 37.26 9.04
C THR A 362 0.80 37.11 7.61
N SER A 363 0.38 35.90 7.23
CA SER A 363 -0.17 35.59 5.91
C SER A 363 -1.33 34.59 6.08
N PRO A 364 -2.47 35.05 6.62
CA PRO A 364 -3.61 34.20 6.87
C PRO A 364 -4.35 33.87 5.57
N ILE A 365 -5.08 32.76 5.59
CA ILE A 365 -5.98 32.32 4.53
C ILE A 365 -7.25 33.19 4.58
N ALA A 366 -7.49 33.98 3.53
CA ALA A 366 -8.71 34.77 3.41
C ALA A 366 -9.85 33.88 2.91
N ASP A 367 -9.56 33.09 1.88
CA ASP A 367 -10.49 32.18 1.26
C ASP A 367 -10.02 30.73 1.41
N LEU A 368 -10.86 29.84 1.95
CA LEU A 368 -10.50 28.44 2.17
C LEU A 368 -10.06 27.72 0.88
N SER A 369 -10.50 28.16 -0.30
CA SER A 369 -10.03 27.58 -1.57
C SER A 369 -8.55 27.84 -1.86
N GLU A 370 -7.95 28.84 -1.20
CA GLU A 370 -6.52 29.14 -1.34
C GLU A 370 -5.64 28.05 -0.71
N ILE A 371 -6.19 27.26 0.24
CA ILE A 371 -5.46 26.19 0.95
C ILE A 371 -4.72 25.28 -0.04
N CYS A 372 -5.39 24.90 -1.14
CA CYS A 372 -4.87 23.98 -2.14
C CYS A 372 -3.58 24.45 -2.83
N HIS A 373 -3.27 25.74 -2.72
CA HIS A 373 -2.09 26.37 -3.31
C HIS A 373 -1.09 26.88 -2.27
N THR A 374 -1.21 26.42 -1.03
CA THR A 374 -0.26 26.69 0.06
C THR A 374 0.58 25.46 0.38
N MET A 375 1.58 25.63 1.24
CA MET A 375 2.34 24.53 1.82
C MET A 375 1.93 24.33 3.28
N PRO A 376 1.65 23.09 3.70
CA PRO A 376 1.33 22.79 5.08
C PRO A 376 2.55 22.97 5.99
N GLN A 377 2.29 23.29 7.25
CA GLN A 377 3.19 23.05 8.36
C GLN A 377 2.64 21.89 9.19
N TYR A 378 3.51 21.07 9.75
CA TYR A 378 3.09 19.91 10.53
C TYR A 378 3.47 20.06 12.01
N THR A 379 2.59 19.53 12.87
CA THR A 379 3.03 19.04 14.17
C THR A 379 3.30 17.54 14.05
N TYR A 380 4.12 17.01 14.95
CA TYR A 380 4.62 15.65 14.85
C TYR A 380 4.31 14.85 16.10
N VAL A 381 4.09 13.55 15.89
CA VAL A 381 4.05 12.52 16.93
C VAL A 381 5.03 11.41 16.59
N ASP A 382 5.27 10.51 17.54
CA ASP A 382 6.11 9.33 17.30
C ASP A 382 5.47 8.39 16.27
N GLY A 383 6.29 7.90 15.34
CA GLY A 383 5.89 6.97 14.29
C GLY A 383 7.02 6.72 13.31
N ASP A 384 6.68 6.54 12.04
CA ASP A 384 7.60 6.16 10.97
C ASP A 384 7.82 7.25 9.90
N GLY A 385 7.39 8.48 10.16
CA GLY A 385 7.41 9.59 9.20
C GLY A 385 6.19 9.62 8.26
N THR A 386 5.27 8.67 8.37
CA THR A 386 4.00 8.66 7.61
C THR A 386 2.81 8.25 8.49
N VAL A 387 2.94 7.15 9.21
CA VAL A 387 1.91 6.56 10.05
C VAL A 387 2.29 6.74 11.52
N PRO A 388 1.45 7.42 12.33
CA PRO A 388 1.68 7.47 13.77
C PRO A 388 1.76 6.08 14.38
N ALA A 389 2.69 5.86 15.30
CA ALA A 389 2.84 4.56 15.98
C ALA A 389 1.53 4.15 16.68
N GLU A 390 0.78 5.11 17.24
CA GLU A 390 -0.53 4.87 17.85
C GLU A 390 -1.53 4.25 16.87
N SER A 391 -1.58 4.74 15.63
CA SER A 391 -2.43 4.19 14.57
C SER A 391 -1.98 2.80 14.17
N ALA A 392 -0.67 2.60 13.99
CA ALA A 392 -0.10 1.33 13.57
C ALA A 392 -0.22 0.21 14.62
N MET A 393 -0.29 0.55 15.91
CA MET A 393 -0.54 -0.41 16.99
C MET A 393 -2.03 -0.72 17.19
N ALA A 394 -2.94 0.13 16.74
CA ALA A 394 -4.37 0.02 17.00
C ALA A 394 -5.08 -0.94 16.03
N ASP A 395 -4.52 -2.15 15.88
CA ASP A 395 -4.98 -3.21 14.98
C ASP A 395 -6.20 -3.99 15.49
N ARG A 396 -6.47 -3.92 16.80
CA ARG A 396 -7.60 -4.58 17.51
C ARG A 396 -7.60 -6.11 17.51
N PHE A 397 -6.49 -6.74 17.14
CA PHE A 397 -6.32 -8.19 17.20
C PHE A 397 -5.57 -8.61 18.48
N GLU A 398 -5.62 -9.88 18.85
CA GLU A 398 -4.62 -10.45 19.77
C GLU A 398 -3.40 -10.86 18.95
N ALA A 399 -2.46 -9.93 18.74
CA ALA A 399 -1.20 -10.25 18.09
C ALA A 399 -0.36 -11.18 18.98
N VAL A 400 0.27 -12.18 18.35
CA VAL A 400 1.27 -13.03 19.00
C VAL A 400 2.46 -12.18 19.45
N GLU A 401 2.85 -11.21 18.62
CA GLU A 401 3.91 -10.25 18.95
C GLU A 401 3.66 -8.92 18.23
N ARG A 402 3.93 -7.81 18.91
CA ARG A 402 4.00 -6.47 18.33
C ARG A 402 5.37 -5.89 18.60
N VAL A 403 6.04 -5.38 17.57
CA VAL A 403 7.39 -4.85 17.71
C VAL A 403 7.49 -3.47 17.07
N GLY A 404 7.91 -2.49 17.87
CA GLY A 404 8.29 -1.18 17.38
C GLY A 404 9.73 -1.22 16.84
N VAL A 405 9.97 -0.71 15.64
CA VAL A 405 11.30 -0.64 15.03
C VAL A 405 11.60 0.80 14.66
N ALA A 406 12.77 1.30 15.06
CA ALA A 406 13.20 2.66 14.75
C ALA A 406 13.64 2.77 13.29
N ALA A 407 12.69 2.92 12.36
CA ALA A 407 12.94 3.10 10.93
C ALA A 407 11.79 3.91 10.28
N THR A 408 12.10 4.58 9.18
CA THR A 408 11.10 5.29 8.37
C THR A 408 10.11 4.31 7.73
N HIS A 409 8.96 4.82 7.28
CA HIS A 409 7.85 4.03 6.71
C HIS A 409 8.31 3.06 5.61
N ARG A 410 9.21 3.54 4.75
CA ARG A 410 9.85 2.74 3.70
C ARG A 410 11.10 2.00 4.19
N GLY A 411 11.88 2.60 5.08
CA GLY A 411 13.06 1.98 5.67
C GLY A 411 12.76 0.65 6.38
N LEU A 412 11.55 0.47 6.91
CA LEU A 412 11.09 -0.80 7.47
C LEU A 412 11.16 -1.98 6.48
N LEU A 413 11.09 -1.74 5.17
CA LEU A 413 11.14 -2.81 4.16
C LEU A 413 12.56 -3.30 3.86
N CYS A 414 13.59 -2.56 4.27
CA CYS A 414 15.00 -2.94 4.13
C CYS A 414 15.75 -3.03 5.47
N ASP A 415 15.05 -2.81 6.59
CA ASP A 415 15.63 -2.85 7.92
C ASP A 415 16.02 -4.26 8.37
N GLN A 416 17.25 -4.40 8.89
CA GLN A 416 17.80 -5.68 9.30
C GLN A 416 17.14 -6.27 10.55
N THR A 417 16.58 -5.43 11.42
CA THR A 417 15.80 -5.87 12.59
C THR A 417 14.47 -6.45 12.12
N VAL A 418 13.79 -5.78 11.19
CA VAL A 418 12.58 -6.30 10.54
C VAL A 418 12.84 -7.65 9.88
N PHE A 419 13.95 -7.80 9.15
CA PHE A 419 14.29 -9.09 8.53
C PHE A 419 14.49 -10.21 9.55
N LYS A 420 15.18 -9.94 10.67
CA LYS A 420 15.34 -10.93 11.75
C LYS A 420 14.00 -11.32 12.37
N LEU A 421 13.08 -10.37 12.56
CA LEU A 421 11.73 -10.65 13.07
C LEU A 421 10.93 -11.53 12.10
N ILE A 422 10.95 -11.20 10.81
CA ILE A 422 10.29 -11.99 9.76
C ILE A 422 10.87 -13.41 9.72
N GLN A 423 12.19 -13.56 9.71
CA GLN A 423 12.86 -14.88 9.71
C GLN A 423 12.49 -15.70 10.95
N LYS A 424 12.42 -15.07 12.13
CA LYS A 424 11.94 -15.68 13.39
C LYS A 424 10.51 -16.18 13.25
N TRP A 425 9.58 -15.34 12.80
CA TRP A 425 8.15 -15.68 12.70
C TRP A 425 7.84 -16.68 11.58
N LEU A 426 8.65 -16.72 10.53
CA LEU A 426 8.62 -17.76 9.50
C LEU A 426 9.25 -19.09 9.97
N GLY A 427 9.96 -19.09 11.11
CA GLY A 427 10.57 -20.29 11.70
C GLY A 427 11.81 -20.77 10.96
N ILE A 428 12.51 -19.88 10.25
CA ILE A 428 13.63 -20.21 9.36
C ILE A 428 14.83 -20.75 10.18
N GLU A 429 15.16 -20.10 11.29
CA GLU A 429 16.29 -20.53 12.15
C GLU A 429 16.13 -21.95 12.73
N GLN A 430 14.89 -22.32 13.11
CA GLN A 430 14.60 -23.64 13.65
C GLN A 430 14.70 -24.73 12.59
N LYS A 431 14.29 -24.42 11.36
CA LYS A 431 14.33 -25.35 10.21
C LYS A 431 15.76 -25.61 9.72
N ILE A 432 16.62 -24.59 9.68
CA ILE A 432 18.06 -24.73 9.35
C ILE A 432 18.76 -25.63 10.39
N LYS A 433 18.53 -25.40 11.69
CA LYS A 433 19.11 -26.23 12.76
C LYS A 433 18.65 -27.69 12.68
N LYS A 434 17.39 -27.94 12.31
CA LYS A 434 16.83 -29.30 12.14
C LYS A 434 17.48 -30.02 10.96
N GLN A 435 17.64 -29.36 9.82
CA GLN A 435 18.31 -29.92 8.65
C GLN A 435 19.78 -30.25 8.93
N SER A 436 20.53 -29.35 9.56
CA SER A 436 21.94 -29.58 9.94
C SER A 436 22.12 -30.80 10.86
N LYS A 437 21.19 -31.03 11.79
CA LYS A 437 21.19 -32.22 12.66
C LYS A 437 20.91 -33.50 11.88
N THR A 438 19.96 -33.50 10.94
CA THR A 438 19.66 -34.67 10.12
C THR A 438 20.78 -35.02 9.11
N SER A 439 21.48 -34.02 8.56
CA SER A 439 22.62 -34.24 7.66
C SER A 439 23.83 -34.89 8.35
N LYS A 440 23.98 -34.69 9.67
CA LYS A 440 25.07 -35.29 10.47
C LYS A 440 24.84 -36.75 10.87
N VAL A 441 23.64 -37.32 10.65
CA VAL A 441 23.31 -38.70 11.05
C VAL A 441 23.51 -39.72 9.90
N VAL A 442 23.87 -39.26 8.70
CA VAL A 442 24.19 -40.14 7.56
C VAL A 442 25.71 -40.28 7.42
N ASN A 443 26.35 -41.00 8.35
CA ASN A 443 27.62 -41.71 8.17
C ASN A 443 28.08 -42.32 9.51
N ALA A 444 27.57 -43.51 9.84
CA ALA A 444 28.24 -44.46 10.73
C ALA A 444 27.52 -45.82 10.68
N SER A 445 27.54 -46.50 9.52
CA SER A 445 27.44 -47.97 9.48
C SER A 445 27.92 -48.49 8.12
N SER A 446 29.18 -48.91 8.04
CA SER A 446 29.65 -50.04 7.22
C SER A 446 31.19 -50.13 7.22
N ASN A 447 31.75 -50.75 8.25
CA ASN A 447 32.48 -52.03 8.19
C ASN A 447 33.16 -52.33 9.52
#